data_AF-A0A2E3WZN6-F1
#
_entry.id   AF-A0A2E3WZN6-F1
#
_cell.length_a   1.000
_cell.length_b   1.000
_cell.length_c   1.000
_cell.angle_alpha   90.00
_cell.angle_beta   90.00
_cell.angle_gamma   90.00
#
_symmetry.space_group_name_H-M   'P 1'
#
loop_
_entity.id
_entity.type
_entity.pdbx_description
1 polymer ?
#
loop_
_entity_poly.entity_id
_entity_poly.type
_entity_poly.pdbx_seq_one_letter_code
_entity_poly.pdbx_strand_id
1 'polypeptide(L)'
;MNIHEYQGKQLFRDAGVPVLDGVHCTTVEEALAAYDNLGSKVVAVKSQIHAGGRGKGNLYCPETGELQMEGGVKIAFSREEVETYATNILGHILITKQTGEEGKLVHNLYVESGCDIAHEYYLAMLVDREAKSILIMASTEGGMDIEEVAESNPEAIHKIWIDPNSGLLPFQSRNLGTALGLEGGALKSFTKMLSKLHSVFIANDCAMVEINPLVKTGDDGIIALDAKVGFDSNAEFRHKDWDDMRDMGEEDEAEIRASEAGLSYVKLDGNIGCLVNGAGLAMATMDVIKLKGGDPANFLDVGGGANEEQVTTAFSIILEDPNVKGILVNIFGGIMRCDIIARGVIAAVENLGLEVPLVVRLAGTNVDEGKAILAESTLNIHPADDLASGAQRIVELIGGDQ
;
A
#
# COMPACT_ATOMS: atom_id res chain seq x y z
N MET A 1 3.68 -3.00 -6.01
CA MET A 1 2.27 -3.39 -6.20
C MET A 1 1.91 -4.46 -5.19
N ASN A 2 0.78 -4.36 -4.49
CA ASN A 2 0.29 -5.42 -3.60
C ASN A 2 -0.72 -6.30 -4.34
N ILE A 3 -0.89 -7.53 -3.89
CA ILE A 3 -1.91 -8.47 -4.39
C ILE A 3 -2.72 -9.05 -3.23
N HIS A 4 -3.92 -9.55 -3.54
CA HIS A 4 -4.79 -10.21 -2.57
C HIS A 4 -4.22 -11.54 -2.08
N GLU A 5 -4.69 -12.00 -0.92
CA GLU A 5 -4.27 -13.28 -0.31
C GLU A 5 -4.52 -14.46 -1.26
N TYR A 6 -5.67 -14.50 -1.95
CA TYR A 6 -5.98 -15.58 -2.88
C TYR A 6 -4.99 -15.65 -4.05
N GLN A 7 -4.51 -14.50 -4.54
CA GLN A 7 -3.50 -14.42 -5.62
C GLN A 7 -2.12 -14.85 -5.10
N GLY A 8 -1.74 -14.38 -3.91
CA GLY A 8 -0.51 -14.81 -3.23
C GLY A 8 -0.48 -16.32 -2.99
N LYS A 9 -1.61 -16.90 -2.55
CA LYS A 9 -1.76 -18.35 -2.39
C LYS A 9 -1.71 -19.10 -3.70
N GLN A 10 -2.21 -18.53 -4.79
CA GLN A 10 -2.08 -19.14 -6.11
C GLN A 10 -0.61 -19.22 -6.53
N LEU A 11 0.17 -18.14 -6.37
CA LEU A 11 1.63 -18.14 -6.62
C LEU A 11 2.35 -19.18 -5.77
N PHE A 12 1.98 -19.30 -4.49
CA PHE A 12 2.53 -20.30 -3.59
C PHE A 12 2.20 -21.71 -4.06
N ARG A 13 0.94 -21.98 -4.42
CA ARG A 13 0.48 -23.28 -4.92
C ARG A 13 1.22 -23.68 -6.19
N ASP A 14 1.42 -22.75 -7.12
CA ASP A 14 2.13 -23.00 -8.39
C ASP A 14 3.62 -23.31 -8.18
N ALA A 15 4.25 -22.70 -7.16
CA ALA A 15 5.59 -23.07 -6.70
C ALA A 15 5.62 -24.36 -5.84
N GLY A 16 4.44 -24.91 -5.51
CA GLY A 16 4.25 -26.08 -4.66
C GLY A 16 4.52 -25.82 -3.17
N VAL A 17 4.39 -24.58 -2.72
CA VAL A 17 4.28 -24.24 -1.29
C VAL A 17 2.92 -24.74 -0.79
N PRO A 18 2.85 -25.53 0.29
CA PRO A 18 1.59 -25.98 0.85
C PRO A 18 0.72 -24.80 1.32
N VAL A 19 -0.46 -24.70 0.72
CA VAL A 19 -1.57 -23.81 1.08
C VAL A 19 -2.84 -24.67 1.17
N LEU A 20 -3.90 -24.15 1.79
CA LEU A 20 -5.18 -24.87 1.80
C LEU A 20 -5.94 -24.65 0.47
N ASP A 21 -6.92 -25.50 0.23
CA ASP A 21 -7.84 -25.33 -0.88
C ASP A 21 -8.83 -24.23 -0.54
N GLY A 22 -8.99 -23.28 -1.45
CA GLY A 22 -9.89 -22.15 -1.29
C GLY A 22 -10.24 -21.53 -2.62
N VAL A 23 -11.35 -20.80 -2.63
CA VAL A 23 -12.03 -20.27 -3.81
C VAL A 23 -12.26 -18.78 -3.62
N HIS A 24 -11.88 -18.00 -4.62
CA HIS A 24 -12.20 -16.57 -4.70
C HIS A 24 -13.66 -16.39 -5.15
N CYS A 25 -14.35 -15.45 -4.51
CA CYS A 25 -15.76 -15.19 -4.70
C CYS A 25 -16.01 -13.68 -4.72
N THR A 26 -16.97 -13.25 -5.53
CA THR A 26 -17.43 -11.86 -5.66
C THR A 26 -18.91 -11.71 -5.30
N THR A 27 -19.61 -12.83 -5.11
CA THR A 27 -21.02 -12.91 -4.73
C THR A 27 -21.24 -13.91 -3.60
N VAL A 28 -22.37 -13.79 -2.91
CA VAL A 28 -22.77 -14.71 -1.85
C VAL A 28 -23.05 -16.11 -2.42
N GLU A 29 -23.65 -16.17 -3.62
CA GLU A 29 -23.92 -17.44 -4.32
C GLU A 29 -22.64 -18.20 -4.64
N GLU A 30 -21.59 -17.50 -5.09
CA GLU A 30 -20.26 -18.08 -5.31
C GLU A 30 -19.65 -18.59 -4.00
N ALA A 31 -19.79 -17.85 -2.90
CA ALA A 31 -19.29 -18.27 -1.58
C ALA A 31 -19.97 -19.56 -1.10
N LEU A 32 -21.27 -19.70 -1.35
CA LEU A 32 -22.03 -20.91 -1.02
C LEU A 32 -21.62 -22.09 -1.90
N ALA A 33 -21.45 -21.86 -3.20
CA ALA A 33 -20.95 -22.88 -4.12
C ALA A 33 -19.51 -23.32 -3.76
N ALA A 34 -18.67 -22.39 -3.31
CA ALA A 34 -17.34 -22.69 -2.82
C ALA A 34 -17.39 -23.62 -1.59
N TYR A 35 -18.23 -23.32 -0.60
CA TYR A 35 -18.42 -24.20 0.56
C TYR A 35 -18.83 -25.63 0.14
N ASP A 36 -19.80 -25.74 -0.77
CA ASP A 36 -20.29 -27.03 -1.26
C ASP A 36 -19.19 -27.81 -2.03
N ASN A 37 -18.31 -27.12 -2.78
CA ASN A 37 -17.23 -27.71 -3.57
C ASN A 37 -16.00 -28.11 -2.74
N LEU A 38 -15.66 -27.34 -1.70
CA LEU A 38 -14.49 -27.62 -0.86
C LEU A 38 -14.65 -28.91 -0.06
N GLY A 39 -15.90 -29.34 0.20
CA GLY A 39 -16.18 -30.59 0.93
C GLY A 39 -15.63 -30.62 2.35
N SER A 40 -15.26 -29.46 2.91
CA SER A 40 -14.76 -29.31 4.27
C SER A 40 -15.90 -29.06 5.24
N LYS A 41 -15.80 -29.61 6.46
CA LYS A 41 -16.75 -29.35 7.55
C LYS A 41 -16.58 -27.99 8.21
N VAL A 42 -15.42 -27.37 8.00
CA VAL A 42 -15.06 -26.07 8.55
C VAL A 42 -14.40 -25.27 7.44
N VAL A 43 -14.84 -24.05 7.22
CA VAL A 43 -14.22 -23.13 6.27
C VAL A 43 -13.94 -21.78 6.94
N ALA A 44 -12.93 -21.07 6.45
CA ALA A 44 -12.72 -19.67 6.75
C ALA A 44 -13.33 -18.83 5.61
N VAL A 45 -14.14 -17.83 5.98
CA VAL A 45 -14.69 -16.80 5.10
C VAL A 45 -13.90 -15.53 5.36
N LYS A 46 -13.09 -15.10 4.38
CA LYS A 46 -12.09 -14.03 4.54
C LYS A 46 -12.35 -12.89 3.58
N SER A 47 -12.46 -11.67 4.08
CA SER A 47 -12.39 -10.47 3.24
C SER A 47 -11.06 -10.41 2.52
N GLN A 48 -11.08 -9.94 1.27
CA GLN A 48 -9.88 -9.71 0.48
C GLN A 48 -9.73 -8.20 0.26
N ILE A 49 -8.82 -7.63 1.04
CA ILE A 49 -8.31 -6.26 0.92
C ILE A 49 -6.79 -6.34 1.08
N HIS A 50 -6.04 -5.36 0.57
CA HIS A 50 -4.58 -5.36 0.64
C HIS A 50 -4.02 -5.08 2.05
N ALA A 51 -4.85 -4.50 2.94
CA ALA A 51 -4.48 -4.21 4.31
C ALA A 51 -4.54 -5.45 5.22
N GLY A 52 -3.60 -5.55 6.16
CA GLY A 52 -3.55 -6.59 7.18
C GLY A 52 -4.53 -6.34 8.34
N GLY A 53 -4.51 -7.22 9.35
CA GLY A 53 -5.33 -7.06 10.57
C GLY A 53 -6.83 -7.32 10.38
N ARG A 54 -7.23 -7.90 9.25
CA ARG A 54 -8.62 -8.17 8.86
C ARG A 54 -9.43 -8.88 9.95
N GLY A 55 -8.84 -9.87 10.63
CA GLY A 55 -9.51 -10.62 11.69
C GLY A 55 -9.93 -9.78 12.92
N LYS A 56 -9.22 -8.67 13.19
CA LYS A 56 -9.50 -7.73 14.29
C LYS A 56 -10.19 -6.43 13.82
N GLY A 57 -10.50 -6.31 12.52
CA GLY A 57 -11.17 -5.14 11.97
C GLY A 57 -12.67 -5.10 12.26
N ASN A 58 -13.35 -4.06 11.80
CA ASN A 58 -14.80 -3.88 11.93
C ASN A 58 -15.42 -3.57 10.56
N LEU A 59 -16.56 -4.20 10.25
CA LEU A 59 -17.31 -4.00 9.01
C LEU A 59 -18.47 -3.04 9.24
N TYR A 60 -18.58 -2.03 8.39
CA TYR A 60 -19.63 -1.02 8.44
C TYR A 60 -20.42 -0.99 7.15
N CYS A 61 -21.72 -0.76 7.26
CA CYS A 61 -22.57 -0.55 6.09
C CYS A 61 -22.26 0.82 5.47
N PRO A 62 -21.92 0.90 4.17
CA PRO A 62 -21.59 2.18 3.53
C PRO A 62 -22.78 3.14 3.45
N GLU A 63 -24.02 2.63 3.44
CA GLU A 63 -25.23 3.45 3.35
C GLU A 63 -25.66 4.04 4.70
N THR A 64 -25.57 3.25 5.77
CA THR A 64 -26.08 3.65 7.10
C THR A 64 -24.97 4.09 8.06
N GLY A 65 -23.72 3.69 7.80
CA GLY A 65 -22.60 3.86 8.72
C GLY A 65 -22.66 2.96 9.97
N GLU A 66 -23.64 2.05 10.04
CA GLU A 66 -23.82 1.17 11.20
C GLU A 66 -22.82 0.01 11.16
N LEU A 67 -22.36 -0.42 12.36
CA LEU A 67 -21.52 -1.60 12.51
C LEU A 67 -22.32 -2.84 12.14
N GLN A 68 -21.89 -3.53 11.09
CA GLN A 68 -22.52 -4.75 10.60
C GLN A 68 -21.97 -5.99 11.31
N MET A 69 -20.65 -6.07 11.45
CA MET A 69 -19.98 -7.25 12.02
C MET A 69 -18.55 -6.92 12.46
N GLU A 70 -18.13 -7.44 13.61
CA GLU A 70 -16.71 -7.41 14.01
C GLU A 70 -15.94 -8.51 13.28
N GLY A 71 -14.78 -8.20 12.73
CA GLY A 71 -13.83 -9.12 12.09
C GLY A 71 -14.17 -9.45 10.63
N GLY A 72 -13.20 -9.22 9.74
CA GLY A 72 -13.26 -9.60 8.32
C GLY A 72 -12.83 -11.04 8.02
N VAL A 73 -12.48 -11.82 9.05
CA VAL A 73 -12.16 -13.26 8.93
C VAL A 73 -13.05 -14.04 9.89
N LYS A 74 -13.88 -14.94 9.35
CA LYS A 74 -14.84 -15.74 10.12
C LYS A 74 -14.69 -17.22 9.85
N ILE A 75 -14.82 -18.03 10.88
CA ILE A 75 -14.85 -19.49 10.75
C ILE A 75 -16.30 -19.93 10.71
N ALA A 76 -16.68 -20.63 9.64
CA ALA A 76 -18.01 -21.18 9.43
C ALA A 76 -18.00 -22.71 9.50
N PHE A 77 -19.03 -23.26 10.12
CA PHE A 77 -19.29 -24.69 10.33
C PHE A 77 -20.49 -25.19 9.53
N SER A 78 -21.20 -24.29 8.85
CA SER A 78 -22.35 -24.64 8.02
C SER A 78 -22.49 -23.69 6.83
N ARG A 79 -23.30 -24.11 5.86
CA ARG A 79 -23.61 -23.32 4.66
C ARG A 79 -24.33 -22.02 5.01
N GLU A 80 -25.21 -22.05 6.00
CA GLU A 80 -25.96 -20.89 6.51
C GLU A 80 -25.04 -19.85 7.18
N GLU A 81 -24.00 -20.31 7.88
CA GLU A 81 -22.99 -19.41 8.44
C GLU A 81 -22.17 -18.73 7.34
N VAL A 82 -21.80 -19.48 6.29
CA VAL A 82 -21.13 -18.90 5.11
C VAL A 82 -22.00 -17.82 4.45
N GLU A 83 -23.30 -18.07 4.27
CA GLU A 83 -24.25 -17.09 3.72
C GLU A 83 -24.29 -15.82 4.57
N THR A 84 -24.40 -15.99 5.89
CA THR A 84 -24.44 -14.88 6.85
C THR A 84 -23.16 -14.04 6.80
N TYR A 85 -22.00 -14.68 6.86
CA TYR A 85 -20.72 -13.97 6.85
C TYR A 85 -20.42 -13.32 5.50
N ALA A 86 -20.68 -14.00 4.38
CA ALA A 86 -20.49 -13.44 3.05
C ALA A 86 -21.37 -12.20 2.84
N THR A 87 -22.63 -12.24 3.25
CA THR A 87 -23.57 -11.10 3.17
C THR A 87 -23.09 -9.90 3.98
N ASN A 88 -22.53 -10.14 5.17
CA ASN A 88 -22.05 -9.08 6.06
C ASN A 88 -20.67 -8.54 5.67
N ILE A 89 -19.90 -9.26 4.86
CA ILE A 89 -18.56 -8.87 4.41
C ILE A 89 -18.62 -8.17 3.07
N LEU A 90 -19.23 -8.79 2.05
CA LEU A 90 -19.27 -8.24 0.70
C LEU A 90 -20.07 -6.93 0.68
N GLY A 91 -19.53 -5.93 -0.02
CA GLY A 91 -20.16 -4.60 -0.14
C GLY A 91 -20.13 -3.76 1.14
N HIS A 92 -19.38 -4.16 2.16
CA HIS A 92 -19.21 -3.40 3.40
C HIS A 92 -17.79 -2.83 3.52
N ILE A 93 -17.65 -1.75 4.29
CA ILE A 93 -16.36 -1.10 4.53
C ILE A 93 -15.67 -1.79 5.71
N LEU A 94 -14.52 -2.40 5.46
CA LEU A 94 -13.67 -2.99 6.49
C LEU A 94 -12.65 -1.97 6.98
N ILE A 95 -12.78 -1.57 8.24
CA ILE A 95 -11.81 -0.74 8.94
C ILE A 95 -10.87 -1.65 9.74
N THR A 96 -9.57 -1.49 9.54
CA THR A 96 -8.50 -2.15 10.30
C THR A 96 -7.53 -1.09 10.83
N LYS A 97 -6.61 -1.49 11.70
CA LYS A 97 -5.48 -0.63 12.13
C LYS A 97 -4.65 -0.11 10.95
N GLN A 98 -4.59 -0.85 9.84
CA GLN A 98 -3.76 -0.52 8.66
C GLN A 98 -4.51 0.30 7.59
N THR A 99 -5.84 0.34 7.59
CA THR A 99 -6.62 1.12 6.60
C THR A 99 -6.89 2.55 7.06
N GLY A 100 -6.73 2.86 8.35
CA GLY A 100 -7.24 4.10 8.93
C GLY A 100 -8.77 4.13 8.98
N GLU A 101 -9.33 5.30 9.30
CA GLU A 101 -10.77 5.50 9.50
C GLU A 101 -11.60 5.35 8.23
N GLU A 102 -11.02 5.62 7.04
CA GLU A 102 -11.73 5.49 5.77
C GLU A 102 -12.05 4.02 5.42
N GLY A 103 -11.24 3.07 5.90
CA GLY A 103 -11.43 1.64 5.62
C GLY A 103 -11.24 1.28 4.15
N LYS A 104 -11.65 0.06 3.78
CA LYS A 104 -11.71 -0.39 2.38
C LYS A 104 -13.00 -1.14 2.11
N LEU A 105 -13.65 -0.82 1.00
CA LEU A 105 -14.86 -1.51 0.56
C LEU A 105 -14.50 -2.92 0.08
N VAL A 106 -15.12 -3.93 0.67
CA VAL A 106 -14.79 -5.32 0.36
C VAL A 106 -15.57 -5.80 -0.87
N HIS A 107 -14.90 -5.87 -2.01
CA HIS A 107 -15.44 -6.43 -3.27
C HIS A 107 -15.14 -7.91 -3.44
N ASN A 108 -14.11 -8.40 -2.75
CA ASN A 108 -13.55 -9.72 -2.97
C ASN A 108 -13.62 -10.53 -1.66
N LEU A 109 -13.99 -11.80 -1.78
CA LEU A 109 -14.07 -12.76 -0.69
C LEU A 109 -13.25 -14.00 -1.03
N TYR A 110 -12.68 -14.64 -0.01
CA TYR A 110 -11.99 -15.92 -0.14
C TYR A 110 -12.58 -16.93 0.84
N VAL A 111 -13.15 -18.01 0.32
CA VAL A 111 -13.65 -19.13 1.12
C VAL A 111 -12.63 -20.25 1.07
N GLU A 112 -12.05 -20.60 2.21
CA GLU A 112 -10.94 -21.55 2.31
C GLU A 112 -11.26 -22.69 3.27
N SER A 113 -10.81 -23.90 2.97
CA SER A 113 -10.93 -25.04 3.88
C SER A 113 -10.20 -24.78 5.20
N GLY A 114 -10.74 -25.26 6.32
CA GLY A 114 -10.06 -25.24 7.61
C GLY A 114 -8.94 -26.29 7.70
N CYS A 115 -8.02 -26.09 8.65
CA CYS A 115 -7.01 -27.09 9.01
C CYS A 115 -6.88 -27.22 10.53
N ASP A 116 -6.32 -28.33 11.00
CA ASP A 116 -6.01 -28.54 12.41
C ASP A 116 -4.71 -27.81 12.78
N ILE A 117 -4.83 -26.73 13.55
CA ILE A 117 -3.74 -25.83 13.91
C ILE A 117 -3.10 -26.32 15.21
N ALA A 118 -1.89 -26.87 15.12
CA ALA A 118 -1.11 -27.27 16.29
C ALA A 118 -0.28 -26.11 16.87
N HIS A 119 0.29 -25.27 15.99
CA HIS A 119 1.03 -24.07 16.38
C HIS A 119 1.05 -23.04 15.25
N GLU A 120 0.97 -21.76 15.59
CA GLU A 120 1.07 -20.63 14.66
C GLU A 120 2.45 -19.96 14.76
N TYR A 121 3.13 -19.83 13.64
CA TYR A 121 4.41 -19.15 13.49
C TYR A 121 4.24 -17.90 12.63
N TYR A 122 5.26 -17.06 12.64
CA TYR A 122 5.42 -15.95 11.72
C TYR A 122 6.55 -16.24 10.73
N LEU A 123 6.39 -15.85 9.46
CA LEU A 123 7.47 -15.87 8.47
C LEU A 123 7.34 -14.67 7.52
N ALA A 124 8.44 -13.96 7.28
CA ALA A 124 8.53 -12.97 6.22
C ALA A 124 9.87 -13.01 5.47
N MET A 125 9.84 -12.55 4.22
CA MET A 125 10.99 -12.28 3.36
C MET A 125 10.86 -10.86 2.83
N LEU A 126 11.94 -10.08 2.91
CA LEU A 126 11.98 -8.71 2.39
C LEU A 126 13.41 -8.31 2.02
N VAL A 127 13.57 -7.19 1.33
CA VAL A 127 14.89 -6.61 1.06
C VAL A 127 15.33 -5.75 2.24
N ASP A 128 16.36 -6.20 2.96
CA ASP A 128 17.00 -5.40 3.99
C ASP A 128 17.93 -4.37 3.32
N ARG A 129 17.57 -3.09 3.46
CA ARG A 129 18.29 -1.97 2.84
C ARG A 129 19.65 -1.69 3.48
N GLU A 130 19.82 -2.01 4.76
CA GLU A 130 21.09 -1.81 5.46
C GLU A 130 22.08 -2.91 5.07
N ALA A 131 21.63 -4.17 5.10
CA ALA A 131 22.43 -5.32 4.70
C ALA A 131 22.58 -5.46 3.17
N LYS A 132 21.70 -4.80 2.39
CA LYS A 132 21.63 -4.87 0.92
C LYS A 132 21.43 -6.30 0.40
N SER A 133 20.59 -7.04 1.10
CA SER A 133 20.34 -8.46 0.83
C SER A 133 18.92 -8.84 1.19
N ILE A 134 18.45 -9.99 0.71
CA ILE A 134 17.19 -10.55 1.17
C ILE A 134 17.35 -10.99 2.63
N LEU A 135 16.45 -10.52 3.48
CA LEU A 135 16.27 -10.94 4.86
C LEU A 135 15.09 -11.89 4.92
N ILE A 136 15.29 -13.04 5.54
CA ILE A 136 14.21 -13.92 5.99
C ILE A 136 14.13 -13.81 7.51
N MET A 137 12.94 -13.51 8.02
CA MET A 137 12.66 -13.43 9.44
C MET A 137 11.53 -14.40 9.82
N ALA A 138 11.65 -15.05 10.96
CA ALA A 138 10.62 -15.94 11.48
C ALA A 138 10.54 -15.88 13.00
N SER A 139 9.36 -16.17 13.56
CA SER A 139 9.11 -16.16 15.01
C SER A 139 8.15 -17.26 15.41
N THR A 140 8.25 -17.72 16.66
CA THR A 140 7.26 -18.62 17.31
C THR A 140 5.96 -17.91 17.64
N GLU A 141 5.96 -16.58 17.59
CA GLU A 141 4.84 -15.70 17.91
C GLU A 141 4.00 -15.39 16.65
N GLY A 142 3.34 -16.41 16.09
CA GLY A 142 2.41 -16.24 14.96
C GLY A 142 1.05 -15.67 15.38
N GLY A 143 0.30 -15.13 14.43
CA GLY A 143 -1.05 -14.58 14.65
C GLY A 143 -1.07 -13.21 15.35
N MET A 144 0.10 -12.60 15.59
CA MET A 144 0.26 -11.29 16.21
C MET A 144 0.94 -10.28 15.27
N ASP A 145 0.89 -9.00 15.64
CA ASP A 145 1.60 -7.91 14.92
C ASP A 145 3.10 -8.09 15.14
N ILE A 146 3.89 -8.25 14.08
CA ILE A 146 5.31 -8.60 14.24
C ILE A 146 6.11 -7.43 14.79
N GLU A 147 5.65 -6.20 14.56
CA GLU A 147 6.19 -4.97 15.11
C GLU A 147 6.05 -4.93 16.63
N GLU A 148 4.92 -5.40 17.17
CA GLU A 148 4.69 -5.52 18.62
C GLU A 148 5.63 -6.58 19.23
N VAL A 149 5.84 -7.70 18.53
CA VAL A 149 6.82 -8.73 18.95
C VAL A 149 8.24 -8.15 18.92
N ALA A 150 8.59 -7.36 17.89
CA ALA A 150 9.91 -6.76 17.78
C ALA A 150 10.21 -5.76 18.91
N GLU A 151 9.19 -5.06 19.41
CA GLU A 151 9.33 -4.12 20.54
C GLU A 151 9.34 -4.85 21.90
N SER A 152 8.44 -5.81 22.09
CA SER A 152 8.21 -6.46 23.38
C SER A 152 9.09 -7.70 23.65
N ASN A 153 9.45 -8.45 22.60
CA ASN A 153 10.21 -9.70 22.66
C ASN A 153 11.09 -9.89 21.40
N PRO A 154 12.09 -9.01 21.18
CA PRO A 154 12.91 -9.04 19.97
C PRO A 154 13.67 -10.35 19.79
N GLU A 155 14.01 -11.06 20.87
CA GLU A 155 14.71 -12.35 20.84
C GLU A 155 13.88 -13.50 20.26
N ALA A 156 12.54 -13.37 20.19
CA ALA A 156 11.69 -14.33 19.49
C ALA A 156 11.82 -14.25 17.96
N ILE A 157 12.41 -13.17 17.43
CA ILE A 157 12.57 -12.96 15.98
C ILE A 157 13.94 -13.47 15.54
N HIS A 158 13.93 -14.58 14.80
CA HIS A 158 15.11 -15.14 14.18
C HIS A 158 15.28 -14.58 12.77
N LYS A 159 16.51 -14.21 12.41
CA LYS A 159 16.85 -13.56 11.14
C LYS A 159 17.96 -14.31 10.41
N ILE A 160 17.84 -14.44 9.10
CA ILE A 160 18.92 -14.88 8.21
C ILE A 160 19.00 -13.97 7.00
N TRP A 161 20.22 -13.61 6.60
CA TRP A 161 20.49 -12.84 5.39
C TRP A 161 21.01 -13.74 4.29
N ILE A 162 20.55 -13.51 3.07
CA ILE A 162 20.86 -14.34 1.91
C ILE A 162 21.94 -13.68 1.08
N ASP A 163 23.05 -14.38 0.86
CA ASP A 163 24.08 -13.94 -0.08
C ASP A 163 23.51 -13.97 -1.52
N PRO A 164 23.53 -12.86 -2.27
CA PRO A 164 22.92 -12.81 -3.60
C PRO A 164 23.54 -13.78 -4.62
N ASN A 165 24.81 -14.16 -4.44
CA ASN A 165 25.49 -15.07 -5.38
C ASN A 165 25.18 -16.54 -5.08
N SER A 166 25.10 -16.88 -3.79
CA SER A 166 24.92 -18.25 -3.32
C SER A 166 23.44 -18.63 -3.20
N GLY A 167 22.55 -17.65 -3.06
CA GLY A 167 21.14 -17.85 -2.76
C GLY A 167 20.92 -18.47 -1.37
N LEU A 168 19.68 -18.89 -1.10
CA LEU A 168 19.33 -19.54 0.16
C LEU A 168 19.98 -20.92 0.28
N LEU A 169 20.92 -21.07 1.22
CA LEU A 169 21.62 -22.33 1.44
C LEU A 169 20.83 -23.26 2.37
N PRO A 170 20.84 -24.59 2.13
CA PRO A 170 20.04 -25.54 2.92
C PRO A 170 20.29 -25.52 4.43
N PHE A 171 21.50 -25.16 4.86
CA PHE A 171 21.81 -25.07 6.29
C PHE A 171 21.13 -23.86 6.95
N GLN A 172 20.92 -22.76 6.23
CA GLN A 172 20.25 -21.58 6.78
C GLN A 172 18.79 -21.91 7.09
N SER A 173 18.09 -22.57 6.15
CA SER A 173 16.71 -23.02 6.36
C SER A 173 16.60 -24.00 7.53
N ARG A 174 17.56 -24.92 7.69
CA ARG A 174 17.57 -25.87 8.82
C ARG A 174 17.80 -25.15 10.14
N ASN A 175 18.79 -24.28 10.21
CA ASN A 175 19.11 -23.53 11.43
C ASN A 175 17.93 -22.64 11.85
N LEU A 176 17.27 -21.97 10.90
CA LEU A 176 16.08 -21.17 11.17
C LEU A 176 14.93 -22.04 11.70
N GLY A 177 14.65 -23.19 11.07
CA GLY A 177 13.62 -24.11 11.55
C GLY A 177 13.91 -24.67 12.94
N THR A 178 15.17 -25.02 13.23
CA THR A 178 15.58 -25.46 14.57
C THR A 178 15.47 -24.34 15.61
N ALA A 179 15.76 -23.09 15.25
CA ALA A 179 15.56 -21.94 16.15
C ALA A 179 14.08 -21.76 16.54
N LEU A 180 13.16 -22.07 15.63
CA LEU A 180 11.71 -22.10 15.88
C LEU A 180 11.24 -23.35 16.65
N GLY A 181 12.15 -24.23 17.08
CA GLY A 181 11.80 -25.49 17.75
C GLY A 181 11.17 -26.54 16.83
N LEU A 182 11.31 -26.41 15.50
CA LEU A 182 10.81 -27.41 14.56
C LEU A 182 11.73 -28.63 14.52
N GLU A 183 11.12 -29.81 14.55
CA GLU A 183 11.79 -31.10 14.47
C GLU A 183 11.10 -32.01 13.44
N GLY A 184 11.67 -33.19 13.17
CA GLY A 184 10.99 -34.25 12.42
C GLY A 184 10.46 -33.86 11.03
N GLY A 185 9.18 -34.17 10.80
CA GLY A 185 8.47 -33.89 9.56
C GLY A 185 8.28 -32.40 9.35
N ALA A 186 7.95 -31.65 10.41
CA ALA A 186 7.73 -30.22 10.35
C ALA A 186 8.98 -29.46 9.90
N LEU A 187 10.17 -29.80 10.44
CA LEU A 187 11.44 -29.21 10.01
C LEU A 187 11.73 -29.50 8.53
N LYS A 188 11.46 -30.73 8.07
CA LYS A 188 11.63 -31.11 6.66
C LYS A 188 10.64 -30.38 5.75
N SER A 189 9.41 -30.16 6.21
CA SER A 189 8.39 -29.40 5.49
C SER A 189 8.77 -27.92 5.38
N PHE A 190 9.14 -27.31 6.51
CA PHE A 190 9.59 -25.91 6.60
C PHE A 190 10.78 -25.63 5.67
N THR A 191 11.83 -26.45 5.73
CA THR A 191 13.04 -26.25 4.90
C THR A 191 12.75 -26.29 3.41
N LYS A 192 11.86 -27.19 2.97
CA LYS A 192 11.40 -27.25 1.57
C LYS A 192 10.55 -26.03 1.19
N MET A 193 9.62 -25.65 2.07
CA MET A 193 8.78 -24.48 1.86
C MET A 193 9.63 -23.22 1.70
N LEU A 194 10.62 -23.02 2.57
CA LEU A 194 11.48 -21.83 2.53
C LEU A 194 12.26 -21.70 1.23
N SER A 195 12.77 -22.82 0.70
CA SER A 195 13.43 -22.84 -0.61
C SER A 195 12.50 -22.43 -1.74
N LYS A 196 11.22 -22.85 -1.70
CA LYS A 196 10.23 -22.53 -2.72
C LYS A 196 9.77 -21.09 -2.63
N LEU A 197 9.51 -20.60 -1.43
CA LEU A 197 9.17 -19.20 -1.18
C LEU A 197 10.30 -18.26 -1.60
N HIS A 198 11.57 -18.62 -1.34
CA HIS A 198 12.71 -17.86 -1.86
C HIS A 198 12.73 -17.82 -3.40
N SER A 199 12.42 -18.95 -4.07
CA SER A 199 12.29 -18.96 -5.53
C SER A 199 11.14 -18.07 -6.01
N VAL A 200 9.99 -18.08 -5.33
CA VAL A 200 8.85 -17.18 -5.63
C VAL A 200 9.29 -15.72 -5.48
N PHE A 201 9.97 -15.40 -4.38
CA PHE A 201 10.43 -14.04 -4.07
C PHE A 201 11.33 -13.49 -5.17
N ILE A 202 12.30 -14.29 -5.63
CA ILE A 202 13.23 -13.89 -6.71
C ILE A 202 12.52 -13.86 -8.07
N ALA A 203 11.75 -14.90 -8.40
CA ALA A 203 11.18 -15.05 -9.74
C ALA A 203 10.12 -13.99 -10.06
N ASN A 204 9.43 -13.48 -9.04
CA ASN A 204 8.39 -12.47 -9.17
C ASN A 204 8.83 -11.10 -8.63
N ASP A 205 10.14 -10.84 -8.50
CA ASP A 205 10.67 -9.57 -7.99
C ASP A 205 9.89 -9.01 -6.79
N CYS A 206 9.62 -9.87 -5.81
CA CYS A 206 8.88 -9.50 -4.63
C CYS A 206 9.69 -8.44 -3.86
N ALA A 207 9.01 -7.38 -3.44
CA ALA A 207 9.51 -6.48 -2.41
C ALA A 207 9.33 -7.09 -1.01
N MET A 208 8.23 -7.84 -0.83
CA MET A 208 7.88 -8.48 0.43
C MET A 208 7.03 -9.74 0.20
N VAL A 209 7.29 -10.77 1.00
CA VAL A 209 6.41 -11.93 1.19
C VAL A 209 6.25 -12.13 2.69
N GLU A 210 5.02 -12.13 3.19
CA GLU A 210 4.70 -12.35 4.60
C GLU A 210 3.62 -13.42 4.72
N ILE A 211 3.80 -14.33 5.68
CA ILE A 211 2.91 -15.44 6.00
C ILE A 211 2.64 -15.37 7.50
N ASN A 212 1.47 -14.87 7.86
CA ASN A 212 1.06 -14.70 9.24
C ASN A 212 -0.44 -15.06 9.42
N PRO A 213 -0.77 -16.28 9.89
CA PRO A 213 0.14 -17.27 10.43
C PRO A 213 0.71 -18.26 9.39
N LEU A 214 1.93 -18.71 9.65
CA LEU A 214 2.50 -19.95 9.13
C LEU A 214 2.16 -21.08 10.10
N VAL A 215 1.41 -22.09 9.67
CA VAL A 215 0.84 -23.08 10.58
C VAL A 215 1.61 -24.39 10.55
N LYS A 216 1.90 -24.92 11.74
CA LYS A 216 2.17 -26.35 11.93
C LYS A 216 0.86 -27.10 12.16
N THR A 217 0.61 -28.12 11.35
CA THR A 217 -0.59 -28.95 11.48
C THR A 217 -0.41 -30.10 12.47
N GLY A 218 -1.52 -30.70 12.91
CA GLY A 218 -1.51 -31.93 13.73
C GLY A 218 -0.75 -33.10 13.09
N ASP A 219 -0.69 -33.16 11.76
CA ASP A 219 0.04 -34.17 10.98
C ASP A 219 1.54 -33.87 10.82
N ASP A 220 2.09 -32.93 11.62
CA ASP A 220 3.50 -32.50 11.58
C ASP A 220 3.92 -31.87 10.23
N GLY A 221 2.94 -31.32 9.49
CA GLY A 221 3.15 -30.54 8.27
C GLY A 221 3.31 -29.04 8.55
N ILE A 222 3.78 -28.29 7.55
CA ILE A 222 3.84 -26.82 7.59
C ILE A 222 3.05 -26.28 6.40
N ILE A 223 2.12 -25.36 6.66
CA ILE A 223 1.20 -24.77 5.68
C ILE A 223 1.22 -23.25 5.82
N ALA A 224 1.21 -22.53 4.70
CA ALA A 224 0.99 -21.09 4.66
C ALA A 224 -0.52 -20.81 4.77
N LEU A 225 -1.00 -20.43 5.95
CA LEU A 225 -2.43 -20.19 6.20
C LEU A 225 -2.89 -18.80 5.75
N ASP A 226 -1.96 -17.85 5.65
CA ASP A 226 -2.19 -16.53 5.06
C ASP A 226 -1.06 -16.20 4.07
N ALA A 227 -1.28 -15.21 3.21
CA ALA A 227 -0.29 -14.73 2.26
C ALA A 227 -0.48 -13.23 2.04
N LYS A 228 0.56 -12.45 2.36
CA LYS A 228 0.67 -11.05 1.96
C LYS A 228 1.90 -10.92 1.06
N VAL A 229 1.69 -10.53 -0.19
CA VAL A 229 2.74 -10.43 -1.20
C VAL A 229 2.71 -9.03 -1.80
N GLY A 230 3.88 -8.41 -1.85
CA GLY A 230 4.10 -7.14 -2.53
C GLY A 230 5.26 -7.26 -3.50
N PHE A 231 5.07 -6.77 -4.72
CA PHE A 231 6.07 -6.72 -5.77
C PHE A 231 6.76 -5.36 -5.85
N ASP A 232 8.01 -5.34 -6.32
CA ASP A 232 8.67 -4.12 -6.75
C ASP A 232 8.07 -3.64 -8.08
N SER A 233 7.27 -2.57 -8.04
CA SER A 233 6.64 -2.01 -9.24
C SER A 233 7.66 -1.57 -10.31
N ASN A 234 8.93 -1.31 -9.95
CA ASN A 234 9.95 -1.00 -10.96
C ASN A 234 10.28 -2.18 -11.87
N ALA A 235 9.88 -3.41 -11.50
CA ALA A 235 10.08 -4.62 -12.29
C ALA A 235 8.89 -4.95 -13.22
N GLU A 236 7.82 -4.15 -13.22
CA GLU A 236 6.59 -4.38 -14.01
C GLU A 236 6.88 -4.60 -15.51
N PHE A 237 7.88 -3.91 -16.07
CA PHE A 237 8.26 -4.03 -17.48
C PHE A 237 8.61 -5.47 -17.94
N ARG A 238 8.93 -6.37 -17.01
CA ARG A 238 9.26 -7.78 -17.29
C ARG A 238 8.25 -8.79 -16.73
N HIS A 239 7.14 -8.31 -16.14
CA HIS A 239 6.07 -9.12 -15.53
C HIS A 239 4.70 -8.68 -16.03
N LYS A 240 4.38 -9.04 -17.27
CA LYS A 240 3.13 -8.61 -17.92
C LYS A 240 1.87 -9.21 -17.29
N ASP A 241 2.02 -10.31 -16.58
CA ASP A 241 0.96 -11.02 -15.87
C ASP A 241 0.51 -10.32 -14.58
N TRP A 242 1.24 -9.28 -14.14
CA TRP A 242 0.85 -8.47 -12.99
C TRP A 242 -0.36 -7.58 -13.25
N ASP A 243 -0.58 -7.17 -14.50
CA ASP A 243 -1.75 -6.37 -14.89
C ASP A 243 -3.06 -7.11 -14.55
N ASP A 244 -3.07 -8.44 -14.69
CA ASP A 244 -4.22 -9.29 -14.35
C ASP A 244 -4.41 -9.44 -12.83
N MET A 245 -3.39 -9.12 -12.03
CA MET A 245 -3.45 -9.22 -10.57
C MET A 245 -3.76 -7.90 -9.88
N ARG A 246 -3.52 -6.76 -10.55
CA ARG A 246 -3.69 -5.43 -9.97
C ARG A 246 -5.17 -5.13 -9.75
N ASP A 247 -5.53 -4.88 -8.49
CA ASP A 247 -6.87 -4.42 -8.12
C ASP A 247 -6.87 -2.90 -7.93
N MET A 248 -7.37 -2.17 -8.93
CA MET A 248 -7.53 -0.72 -8.84
C MET A 248 -8.54 -0.29 -7.77
N GLY A 249 -9.47 -1.15 -7.35
CA GLY A 249 -10.41 -0.85 -6.27
C GLY A 249 -9.76 -0.71 -4.89
N GLU A 250 -8.51 -1.18 -4.76
CA GLU A 250 -7.72 -1.03 -3.55
C GLU A 250 -6.86 0.26 -3.53
N GLU A 251 -6.71 0.91 -4.68
CA GLU A 251 -5.94 2.14 -4.87
C GLU A 251 -6.86 3.38 -4.83
N ASP A 252 -6.29 4.56 -4.56
CA ASP A 252 -7.04 5.82 -4.59
C ASP A 252 -7.18 6.33 -6.04
N GLU A 253 -8.37 6.80 -6.42
CA GLU A 253 -8.66 7.24 -7.80
C GLU A 253 -7.78 8.42 -8.26
N ALA A 254 -7.38 9.31 -7.34
CA ALA A 254 -6.46 10.40 -7.64
C ALA A 254 -5.03 9.88 -7.81
N GLU A 255 -4.60 8.89 -7.02
CA GLU A 255 -3.30 8.22 -7.20
C GLU A 255 -3.22 7.46 -8.55
N ILE A 256 -4.29 6.78 -8.96
CA ILE A 256 -4.35 6.08 -10.26
C ILE A 256 -4.16 7.08 -11.40
N ARG A 257 -4.96 8.14 -11.44
CA ARG A 257 -4.88 9.15 -12.51
C ARG A 257 -3.55 9.91 -12.50
N ALA A 258 -2.98 10.16 -11.32
CA ALA A 258 -1.63 10.71 -11.21
C ALA A 258 -0.62 9.79 -11.88
N SER A 259 -0.64 8.50 -11.56
CA SER A 259 0.25 7.50 -12.12
C SER A 259 0.14 7.39 -13.65
N GLU A 260 -1.09 7.40 -14.20
CA GLU A 260 -1.34 7.39 -15.65
C GLU A 260 -0.76 8.62 -16.36
N ALA A 261 -0.71 9.77 -15.69
CA ALA A 261 -0.08 11.00 -16.17
C ALA A 261 1.44 11.07 -15.91
N GLY A 262 2.03 10.02 -15.32
CA GLY A 262 3.44 9.99 -14.94
C GLY A 262 3.77 10.89 -13.75
N LEU A 263 2.80 11.16 -12.89
CA LEU A 263 2.92 11.94 -11.65
C LEU A 263 3.00 10.97 -10.46
N SER A 264 3.73 11.35 -9.42
CA SER A 264 3.66 10.66 -8.12
C SER A 264 2.82 11.49 -7.16
N TYR A 265 1.67 10.96 -6.75
CA TYR A 265 0.72 11.63 -5.86
C TYR A 265 0.45 10.76 -4.63
N VAL A 266 0.25 11.39 -3.47
CA VAL A 266 -0.27 10.74 -2.26
C VAL A 266 -1.16 11.76 -1.55
N LYS A 267 -2.39 11.37 -1.24
CA LYS A 267 -3.33 12.21 -0.49
C LYS A 267 -2.97 12.28 1.00
N LEU A 268 -3.19 13.43 1.62
CA LEU A 268 -3.02 13.68 3.07
C LEU A 268 -4.25 14.45 3.60
N ASP A 269 -4.37 14.57 4.92
CA ASP A 269 -5.56 15.17 5.57
C ASP A 269 -5.52 16.71 5.70
N GLY A 270 -4.59 17.36 5.00
CA GLY A 270 -4.38 18.81 5.12
C GLY A 270 -5.28 19.66 4.24
N ASN A 271 -4.93 20.94 4.14
CA ASN A 271 -5.69 21.95 3.39
C ASN A 271 -4.82 22.81 2.45
N ILE A 272 -3.51 22.54 2.37
CA ILE A 272 -2.59 23.20 1.44
C ILE A 272 -2.12 22.20 0.39
N GLY A 273 -2.62 22.36 -0.83
CA GLY A 273 -2.17 21.59 -1.97
C GLY A 273 -0.72 21.88 -2.33
N CYS A 274 0.07 20.87 -2.68
CA CYS A 274 1.47 21.01 -3.07
C CYS A 274 1.67 20.52 -4.50
N LEU A 275 2.38 21.30 -5.32
CA LEU A 275 2.87 20.88 -6.64
C LEU A 275 4.36 21.18 -6.74
N VAL A 276 5.17 20.13 -6.81
CA VAL A 276 6.63 20.25 -6.70
C VAL A 276 7.31 19.36 -7.73
N ASN A 277 8.53 19.72 -8.15
CA ASN A 277 9.37 18.83 -8.96
C ASN A 277 10.51 18.24 -8.13
N GLY A 278 10.57 16.91 -8.10
CA GLY A 278 11.50 16.08 -7.35
C GLY A 278 10.98 15.69 -5.96
N ALA A 279 10.89 14.39 -5.71
CA ALA A 279 10.36 13.81 -4.46
C ALA A 279 10.99 14.39 -3.18
N GLY A 280 12.32 14.61 -3.16
CA GLY A 280 13.00 15.21 -2.02
C GLY A 280 12.56 16.65 -1.74
N LEU A 281 12.32 17.43 -2.78
CA LEU A 281 11.83 18.80 -2.65
C LEU A 281 10.34 18.82 -2.29
N ALA A 282 9.56 17.87 -2.79
CA ALA A 282 8.15 17.71 -2.43
C ALA A 282 8.00 17.45 -0.93
N MET A 283 8.76 16.49 -0.37
CA MET A 283 8.82 16.23 1.07
C MET A 283 9.26 17.48 1.86
N ALA A 284 10.34 18.14 1.44
CA ALA A 284 10.80 19.36 2.11
C ALA A 284 9.78 20.50 2.06
N THR A 285 8.97 20.58 0.99
CA THR A 285 7.93 21.60 0.86
C THR A 285 6.80 21.37 1.86
N MET A 286 6.34 20.12 1.97
CA MET A 286 5.34 19.72 2.98
C MET A 286 5.85 19.99 4.41
N ASP A 287 7.11 19.63 4.69
CA ASP A 287 7.73 19.87 6.00
C ASP A 287 7.79 21.35 6.33
N VAL A 288 8.17 22.20 5.37
CA VAL A 288 8.25 23.65 5.59
C VAL A 288 6.86 24.25 5.76
N ILE A 289 5.83 23.78 5.04
CA ILE A 289 4.43 24.17 5.31
C ILE A 289 4.05 23.85 6.76
N LYS A 290 4.34 22.63 7.21
CA LYS A 290 4.05 22.20 8.58
C LYS A 290 4.80 23.03 9.62
N LEU A 291 6.08 23.33 9.37
CA LEU A 291 6.89 24.22 10.22
C LEU A 291 6.36 25.65 10.29
N LYS A 292 5.57 26.09 9.29
CA LYS A 292 4.90 27.40 9.28
C LYS A 292 3.48 27.37 9.85
N GLY A 293 3.02 26.22 10.35
CA GLY A 293 1.71 26.06 10.97
C GLY A 293 0.58 25.77 9.99
N GLY A 294 0.89 25.38 8.74
CA GLY A 294 -0.09 24.86 7.79
C GLY A 294 -0.14 23.33 7.76
N ASP A 295 -1.15 22.79 7.09
CA ASP A 295 -1.29 21.34 6.90
C ASP A 295 -1.24 21.00 5.40
N PRO A 296 -0.20 20.26 4.94
CA PRO A 296 -0.12 19.84 3.55
C PRO A 296 -1.24 18.83 3.23
N ALA A 297 -2.00 19.08 2.17
CA ALA A 297 -3.10 18.24 1.71
C ALA A 297 -2.64 17.06 0.85
N ASN A 298 -1.44 17.13 0.29
CA ASN A 298 -0.92 16.07 -0.57
C ASN A 298 0.60 16.14 -0.72
N PHE A 299 1.19 15.00 -1.07
CA PHE A 299 2.45 14.92 -1.79
C PHE A 299 2.16 14.89 -3.29
N LEU A 300 2.86 15.70 -4.10
CA LEU A 300 2.83 15.58 -5.56
C LEU A 300 4.18 15.95 -6.17
N ASP A 301 4.79 14.99 -6.86
CA ASP A 301 5.98 15.15 -7.68
C ASP A 301 5.62 15.08 -9.18
N VAL A 302 5.83 16.20 -9.90
CA VAL A 302 5.63 16.26 -11.37
C VAL A 302 6.84 15.78 -12.18
N GLY A 303 7.95 15.44 -11.51
CA GLY A 303 9.20 15.05 -12.13
C GLY A 303 10.01 16.23 -12.72
N GLY A 304 11.24 15.94 -13.15
CA GLY A 304 12.19 16.97 -13.61
C GLY A 304 11.97 17.50 -15.03
N GLY A 305 10.94 17.03 -15.74
CA GLY A 305 10.69 17.35 -17.15
C GLY A 305 9.21 17.59 -17.46
N ALA A 306 8.42 18.01 -16.47
CA ALA A 306 6.98 18.16 -16.59
C ALA A 306 6.57 19.09 -17.75
N ASN A 307 5.57 18.69 -18.51
CA ASN A 307 4.95 19.50 -19.56
C ASN A 307 3.66 20.19 -19.06
N GLU A 308 3.04 21.01 -19.92
CA GLU A 308 1.82 21.76 -19.59
C GLU A 308 0.61 20.86 -19.27
N GLU A 309 0.47 19.73 -19.96
CA GLU A 309 -0.60 18.75 -19.73
C GLU A 309 -0.47 18.12 -18.34
N GLN A 310 0.74 17.67 -17.99
CA GLN A 310 1.04 17.10 -16.67
C GLN A 310 0.79 18.10 -15.53
N VAL A 311 1.15 19.38 -15.74
CA VAL A 311 0.85 20.44 -14.75
C VAL A 311 -0.66 20.65 -14.62
N THR A 312 -1.40 20.66 -15.73
CA THR A 312 -2.86 20.81 -15.72
C THR A 312 -3.53 19.64 -14.99
N THR A 313 -3.11 18.41 -15.27
CA THR A 313 -3.60 17.21 -14.57
C THR A 313 -3.27 17.27 -13.08
N ALA A 314 -2.07 17.70 -12.71
CA ALA A 314 -1.70 17.87 -11.30
C ALA A 314 -2.61 18.87 -10.56
N PHE A 315 -2.93 20.01 -11.18
CA PHE A 315 -3.89 20.95 -10.60
C PHE A 315 -5.30 20.37 -10.49
N SER A 316 -5.77 19.65 -11.51
CA SER A 316 -7.08 18.98 -11.47
C SER A 316 -7.17 18.03 -10.29
N ILE A 317 -6.14 17.20 -10.09
CA ILE A 317 -6.07 16.22 -9.00
C ILE A 317 -6.11 16.92 -7.63
N ILE A 318 -5.29 17.98 -7.44
CA ILE A 318 -5.25 18.72 -6.18
C ILE A 318 -6.62 19.35 -5.87
N LEU A 319 -7.31 19.88 -6.87
CA LEU A 319 -8.54 20.64 -6.69
C LEU A 319 -9.80 19.77 -6.50
N GLU A 320 -9.69 18.48 -6.72
CA GLU A 320 -10.78 17.55 -6.41
C GLU A 320 -10.94 17.31 -4.91
N ASP A 321 -9.87 17.55 -4.13
CA ASP A 321 -9.98 17.49 -2.68
C ASP A 321 -10.67 18.77 -2.14
N PRO A 322 -11.90 18.66 -1.60
CA PRO A 322 -12.64 19.80 -1.09
C PRO A 322 -11.98 20.46 0.14
N ASN A 323 -11.01 19.80 0.77
CA ASN A 323 -10.27 20.36 1.91
C ASN A 323 -9.22 21.37 1.47
N VAL A 324 -8.82 21.39 0.20
CA VAL A 324 -7.78 22.31 -0.31
C VAL A 324 -8.31 23.74 -0.32
N LYS A 325 -7.68 24.58 0.51
CA LYS A 325 -7.97 26.02 0.65
C LYS A 325 -6.92 26.91 0.01
N GLY A 326 -5.80 26.35 -0.42
CA GLY A 326 -4.71 27.08 -1.06
C GLY A 326 -3.68 26.12 -1.64
N ILE A 327 -2.91 26.59 -2.64
CA ILE A 327 -1.90 25.76 -3.31
C ILE A 327 -0.53 26.44 -3.25
N LEU A 328 0.50 25.67 -2.90
CA LEU A 328 1.90 26.05 -3.01
C LEU A 328 2.56 25.29 -4.17
N VAL A 329 2.91 26.03 -5.22
CA VAL A 329 3.76 25.55 -6.31
C VAL A 329 5.20 25.88 -5.97
N ASN A 330 6.06 24.88 -5.84
CA ASN A 330 7.49 25.08 -5.61
C ASN A 330 8.29 24.36 -6.68
N ILE A 331 8.81 25.11 -7.64
CA ILE A 331 9.55 24.57 -8.78
C ILE A 331 11.00 25.06 -8.76
N PHE A 332 11.93 24.10 -8.74
CA PHE A 332 13.34 24.34 -8.98
C PHE A 332 13.70 23.93 -10.42
N GLY A 333 13.75 24.90 -11.31
CA GLY A 333 14.12 24.78 -12.71
C GLY A 333 15.60 24.42 -12.90
N GLY A 334 15.86 23.14 -13.12
CA GLY A 334 17.13 22.67 -13.69
C GLY A 334 17.05 22.70 -15.22
N ILE A 335 16.69 21.56 -15.80
CA ILE A 335 16.41 21.40 -17.24
C ILE A 335 15.13 22.18 -17.63
N MET A 336 14.19 22.29 -16.70
CA MET A 336 12.96 23.05 -16.90
C MET A 336 13.20 24.56 -16.80
N ARG A 337 12.60 25.28 -17.75
CA ARG A 337 12.62 26.74 -17.82
C ARG A 337 11.44 27.33 -17.03
N CYS A 338 11.73 28.25 -16.11
CA CYS A 338 10.71 28.89 -15.26
C CYS A 338 9.66 29.66 -16.06
N ASP A 339 10.00 30.24 -17.21
CA ASP A 339 9.04 30.95 -18.08
C ASP A 339 8.01 30.01 -18.75
N ILE A 340 8.40 28.78 -19.09
CA ILE A 340 7.47 27.77 -19.60
C ILE A 340 6.52 27.33 -18.50
N ILE A 341 7.04 27.11 -17.28
CA ILE A 341 6.22 26.71 -16.14
C ILE A 341 5.26 27.80 -15.70
N ALA A 342 5.70 29.06 -15.67
CA ALA A 342 4.83 30.18 -15.36
C ALA A 342 3.62 30.24 -16.31
N ARG A 343 3.86 30.04 -17.62
CA ARG A 343 2.77 29.97 -18.62
C ARG A 343 1.85 28.77 -18.40
N GLY A 344 2.40 27.59 -18.13
CA GLY A 344 1.60 26.40 -17.84
C GLY A 344 0.74 26.52 -16.59
N VAL A 345 1.26 27.16 -15.53
CA VAL A 345 0.49 27.48 -14.31
C VAL A 345 -0.65 28.43 -14.62
N ILE A 346 -0.39 29.52 -15.37
CA ILE A 346 -1.45 30.47 -15.76
C ILE A 346 -2.53 29.76 -16.58
N ALA A 347 -2.13 28.97 -17.59
CA ALA A 347 -3.07 28.24 -18.44
C ALA A 347 -3.92 27.25 -17.63
N ALA A 348 -3.32 26.50 -16.70
CA ALA A 348 -4.04 25.59 -15.81
C ALA A 348 -5.05 26.33 -14.93
N VAL A 349 -4.65 27.47 -14.33
CA VAL A 349 -5.51 28.31 -13.49
C VAL A 349 -6.69 28.88 -14.28
N GLU A 350 -6.46 29.37 -15.50
CA GLU A 350 -7.52 29.90 -16.37
C GLU A 350 -8.49 28.82 -16.84
N ASN A 351 -7.98 27.64 -17.20
CA ASN A 351 -8.79 26.52 -17.67
C ASN A 351 -9.65 25.90 -16.56
N LEU A 352 -9.10 25.78 -15.35
CA LEU A 352 -9.78 25.13 -14.22
C LEU A 352 -10.61 26.10 -13.36
N GLY A 353 -10.38 27.41 -13.48
CA GLY A 353 -11.10 28.43 -12.71
C GLY A 353 -10.73 28.41 -11.22
N LEU A 354 -9.45 28.56 -10.90
CA LEU A 354 -8.97 28.49 -9.51
C LEU A 354 -9.55 29.62 -8.63
N GLU A 355 -10.29 29.25 -7.58
CA GLU A 355 -10.83 30.21 -6.60
C GLU A 355 -9.91 30.37 -5.36
N VAL A 356 -9.09 29.36 -5.07
CA VAL A 356 -8.17 29.36 -3.92
C VAL A 356 -6.88 30.15 -4.20
N PRO A 357 -6.26 30.76 -3.18
CA PRO A 357 -4.96 31.43 -3.33
C PRO A 357 -3.87 30.48 -3.85
N LEU A 358 -3.11 30.95 -4.83
CA LEU A 358 -1.95 30.24 -5.37
C LEU A 358 -0.68 30.98 -5.00
N VAL A 359 0.24 30.31 -4.30
CA VAL A 359 1.60 30.82 -4.08
C VAL A 359 2.56 30.06 -5.00
N VAL A 360 3.36 30.81 -5.76
CA VAL A 360 4.30 30.21 -6.73
C VAL A 360 5.72 30.64 -6.41
N ARG A 361 6.56 29.67 -6.10
CA ARG A 361 8.00 29.85 -5.93
C ARG A 361 8.73 29.20 -7.09
N LEU A 362 9.41 30.04 -7.88
CA LEU A 362 10.27 29.61 -8.98
C LEU A 362 11.74 29.88 -8.63
N ALA A 363 12.62 28.95 -8.97
CA ALA A 363 14.08 29.16 -8.95
C ALA A 363 14.73 28.45 -10.12
N GLY A 364 15.84 28.98 -10.66
CA GLY A 364 16.60 28.33 -11.72
C GLY A 364 16.56 29.08 -13.06
N THR A 365 16.59 28.33 -14.16
CA THR A 365 16.71 28.88 -15.52
C THR A 365 15.51 29.78 -15.88
N ASN A 366 15.77 31.02 -16.33
CA ASN A 366 14.77 32.03 -16.68
C ASN A 366 13.79 32.41 -15.54
N VAL A 367 14.26 32.34 -14.29
CA VAL A 367 13.45 32.71 -13.12
C VAL A 367 12.90 34.13 -13.19
N ASP A 368 13.70 35.11 -13.63
CA ASP A 368 13.26 36.50 -13.72
C ASP A 368 12.13 36.68 -14.74
N GLU A 369 12.23 36.01 -15.90
CA GLU A 369 11.17 35.99 -16.92
C GLU A 369 9.91 35.28 -16.40
N GLY A 370 10.07 34.14 -15.71
CA GLY A 370 8.95 33.43 -15.09
C GLY A 370 8.24 34.27 -14.03
N LYS A 371 8.97 34.98 -13.17
CA LYS A 371 8.40 35.90 -12.17
C LYS A 371 7.68 37.07 -12.84
N ALA A 372 8.22 37.63 -13.92
CA ALA A 372 7.56 38.69 -14.69
C ALA A 372 6.23 38.21 -15.29
N ILE A 373 6.21 37.01 -15.89
CA ILE A 373 5.00 36.39 -16.44
C ILE A 373 3.92 36.22 -15.37
N LEU A 374 4.28 35.74 -14.17
CA LEU A 374 3.33 35.58 -13.07
C LEU A 374 2.82 36.94 -12.55
N ALA A 375 3.69 37.95 -12.48
CA ALA A 375 3.34 39.28 -11.98
C ALA A 375 2.44 40.09 -12.93
N GLU A 376 2.50 39.81 -14.23
CA GLU A 376 1.63 40.41 -15.24
C GLU A 376 0.21 39.79 -15.26
N SER A 377 0.03 38.64 -14.60
CA SER A 377 -1.26 37.97 -14.51
C SER A 377 -2.24 38.71 -13.61
N THR A 378 -3.52 38.76 -14.01
CA THR A 378 -4.61 39.28 -13.15
C THR A 378 -5.19 38.22 -12.21
N LEU A 379 -4.66 36.99 -12.25
CA LEU A 379 -5.11 35.86 -11.46
C LEU A 379 -4.61 35.99 -10.00
N ASN A 380 -5.23 35.24 -9.08
CA ASN A 380 -4.89 35.24 -7.66
C ASN A 380 -3.58 34.47 -7.36
N ILE A 381 -2.50 34.93 -7.98
CA ILE A 381 -1.18 34.31 -7.97
C ILE A 381 -0.22 35.20 -7.17
N HIS A 382 0.47 34.61 -6.21
CA HIS A 382 1.41 35.28 -5.31
C HIS A 382 2.81 34.72 -5.52
N PRO A 383 3.70 35.42 -6.21
CA PRO A 383 5.10 35.02 -6.34
C PRO A 383 5.80 35.02 -4.97
N ALA A 384 6.65 34.02 -4.73
CA ALA A 384 7.53 33.95 -3.57
C ALA A 384 9.00 33.80 -3.98
N ASP A 385 9.91 34.36 -3.18
CA ASP A 385 11.34 34.37 -3.48
C ASP A 385 12.05 33.08 -3.07
N ASP A 386 11.62 32.49 -1.95
CA ASP A 386 12.18 31.27 -1.40
C ASP A 386 11.09 30.37 -0.80
N LEU A 387 11.47 29.15 -0.43
CA LEU A 387 10.52 28.16 0.08
C LEU A 387 9.90 28.61 1.42
N ALA A 388 10.68 29.25 2.30
CA ALA A 388 10.20 29.65 3.61
C ALA A 388 9.16 30.79 3.52
N SER A 389 9.41 31.77 2.66
CA SER A 389 8.47 32.85 2.35
C SER A 389 7.24 32.35 1.62
N GLY A 390 7.39 31.41 0.68
CA GLY A 390 6.26 30.78 -0.01
C GLY A 390 5.33 30.04 0.95
N ALA A 391 5.89 29.18 1.81
CA ALA A 391 5.14 28.45 2.83
C ALA A 391 4.45 29.39 3.84
N GLN A 392 5.17 30.38 4.37
CA GLN A 392 4.60 31.38 5.27
C GLN A 392 3.42 32.11 4.60
N ARG A 393 3.60 32.51 3.34
CA ARG A 393 2.61 33.27 2.60
C ARG A 393 1.32 32.48 2.35
N ILE A 394 1.44 31.20 1.97
CA ILE A 394 0.23 30.39 1.71
C ILE A 394 -0.56 30.15 3.00
N VAL A 395 0.12 29.91 4.12
CA VAL A 395 -0.52 29.75 5.44
C VAL A 395 -1.29 31.02 5.85
N GLU A 396 -0.69 32.19 5.65
CA GLU A 396 -1.35 33.48 5.93
C GLU A 396 -2.59 33.70 5.06
N LEU A 397 -2.54 33.30 3.78
CA LEU A 397 -3.63 33.49 2.83
C LEU A 397 -4.85 32.61 3.10
N ILE A 398 -4.64 31.38 3.61
CA ILE A 398 -5.74 30.47 3.93
C ILE A 398 -6.31 30.69 5.35
N GLY A 399 -5.77 31.67 6.08
CA GLY A 399 -6.23 32.04 7.42
C GLY A 399 -5.78 31.08 8.51
N GLY A 400 -4.53 30.59 8.43
CA GLY A 400 -3.96 29.61 9.37
C GLY A 400 -4.32 29.89 10.83
N ASP A 401 -4.66 28.82 11.56
CA ASP A 401 -5.09 28.90 12.96
C ASP A 401 -4.04 29.66 13.79
N GLN A 402 -4.43 30.82 14.33
CA GLN A 402 -3.76 31.46 15.46
C GLN A 402 -4.31 30.93 16.78
#